data_AF-A0A1Q9YGM5-F1
#
_entry.id   AF-A0A1Q9YGM5-F1
#
_cell.length_a   1.000
_cell.length_b   1.000
_cell.length_c   1.000
_cell.angle_alpha   90.00
_cell.angle_beta   90.00
_cell.angle_gamma   90.00
#
_symmetry.space_group_name_H-M   'P 1'
#
loop_
_entity.id
_entity.type
_entity.pdbx_description
1 polymer ?
#
loop_
_entity_poly.entity_id
_entity_poly.type
_entity_poly.pdbx_seq_one_letter_code
_entity_poly.pdbx_strand_id
1 'polypeptide(L)' 'MHWFMKEFIVNQKFQGHMIGTLLYRFSENFIKSTLKENWKICINLRSSKGQEEFYHSLGFQTMSVNETGSGMEKMLG' A
#
# COMPACT_ATOMS: atom_id res chain seq x y z
N MET A 1 1.37 -6.66 -13.49
CA MET A 1 1.77 -7.48 -12.31
C MET A 1 1.34 -6.76 -11.05
N HIS A 2 0.82 -7.49 -10.05
CA HIS A 2 0.32 -6.90 -8.81
C HIS A 2 1.24 -7.23 -7.64
N TRP A 3 1.58 -6.21 -6.85
CA TRP A 3 2.17 -6.37 -5.52
C TRP A 3 1.10 -6.11 -4.48
N PHE A 4 1.07 -6.91 -3.42
CA PHE A 4 0.17 -6.72 -2.29
C PHE A 4 0.98 -6.32 -1.07
N MET A 5 0.72 -5.13 -0.56
CA MET A 5 1.25 -4.70 0.73
C MET A 5 0.28 -5.15 1.82
N LYS A 6 0.76 -6.02 2.71
CA LYS A 6 0.01 -6.57 3.85
C LYS A 6 0.85 -6.39 5.10
N GLU A 7 0.19 -6.27 6.25
CA GLU A 7 0.84 -6.14 7.57
C GLU A 7 1.87 -4.99 7.64
N PHE A 8 1.53 -3.84 7.06
CA PHE A 8 2.38 -2.65 7.09
C PHE A 8 2.27 -1.94 8.45
N ILE A 9 3.16 -2.28 9.38
CA ILE A 9 3.07 -1.86 10.78
C ILE A 9 4.35 -1.15 11.19
N VAL A 10 4.19 0.01 11.83
CA VAL A 10 5.25 0.70 12.58
C VAL A 10 4.91 0.61 14.05
N ASN A 11 5.83 0.13 14.88
CA ASN A 11 5.62 0.10 16.32
C ASN A 11 5.31 1.52 16.84
N GLN A 12 4.32 1.62 17.73
CA GLN A 12 3.77 2.90 18.20
C GLN A 12 4.83 3.87 18.72
N LYS A 13 5.91 3.37 19.35
CA LYS A 13 7.02 4.19 19.87
C LYS A 13 7.79 4.94 18.78
N PHE A 14 7.66 4.53 17.51
CA PHE A 14 8.37 5.10 16.36
C PHE A 14 7.43 5.78 15.36
N GLN A 15 6.12 5.82 15.63
CA GLN A 15 5.16 6.52 14.78
C GLN A 15 5.32 8.04 14.92
N GLY A 16 4.90 8.81 13.91
CA GLY A 16 5.04 10.28 13.87
C GLY A 16 6.44 10.78 13.50
N HIS A 17 7.41 9.89 13.28
CA HIS A 17 8.81 10.22 12.98
C HIS A 17 9.23 9.82 11.56
N MET A 18 8.30 9.86 10.60
CA MET A 18 8.52 9.49 9.18
C MET A 18 8.96 8.04 8.92
N ILE A 19 9.03 7.19 9.94
CA ILE A 19 9.48 5.79 9.82
C ILE A 19 8.60 5.00 8.85
N GLY A 20 7.27 5.19 8.89
CA GLY A 20 6.36 4.57 7.92
C GLY A 20 6.64 5.02 6.49
N THR A 21 6.87 6.31 6.27
CA THR A 21 7.20 6.84 4.95
C THR A 21 8.52 6.25 4.43
N LEU A 22 9.55 6.17 5.27
CA LEU A 22 10.84 5.59 4.90
C LEU A 22 10.71 4.09 4.56
N LEU A 23 9.98 3.33 5.38
CA LEU A 23 9.72 1.91 5.16
C LEU A 23 9.01 1.68 3.81
N TYR A 24 8.00 2.51 3.51
CA TYR A 24 7.30 2.45 2.24
C TYR A 24 8.23 2.77 1.07
N ARG A 25 8.99 3.87 1.13
CA ARG A 25 9.86 4.29 0.02
C ARG A 25 10.95 3.27 -0.28
N PHE A 26 11.51 2.64 0.76
CA PHE A 26 12.44 1.53 0.58
C PHE A 26 11.78 0.37 -0.17
N SER A 27 10.58 -0.03 0.26
CA SER A 27 9.80 -1.10 -0.37
C SER A 27 9.44 -0.77 -1.83
N GLU A 28 9.00 0.46 -2.09
CA GLU A 28 8.66 0.96 -3.42
C GLU A 28 9.88 0.93 -4.35
N ASN A 29 11.05 1.35 -3.86
CA ASN A 29 12.30 1.33 -4.63
C ASN A 29 12.74 -0.10 -4.94
N PHE A 30 12.62 -1.02 -3.99
CA PHE A 30 12.87 -2.43 -4.24
C PHE A 30 11.94 -2.97 -5.33
N ILE A 31 10.63 -2.73 -5.21
CA ILE A 31 9.65 -3.14 -6.21
C ILE A 31 10.00 -2.57 -7.58
N LYS A 32 10.36 -1.28 -7.66
CA LYS A 32 10.77 -0.63 -8.91
C LYS A 32 12.01 -1.28 -9.53
N SER A 33 12.97 -1.71 -8.70
CA SER A 33 14.18 -2.40 -9.18
C SER A 33 13.89 -3.76 -9.85
N THR A 34 12.72 -4.34 -9.63
CA THR A 34 12.30 -5.60 -10.27
C THR A 34 11.58 -5.39 -11.62
N LEU A 35 11.33 -4.14 -12.01
CA LEU A 35 10.61 -3.82 -13.25
C LEU A 35 11.47 -4.11 -14.48
N LYS A 36 10.88 -4.86 -15.42
CA LYS A 36 11.41 -4.96 -16.78
C LYS A 36 10.96 -3.74 -17.58
N GLU A 37 11.69 -3.46 -18.66
CA GLU A 37 11.35 -2.38 -19.57
C GLU A 37 9.90 -2.50 -20.06
N ASN A 38 9.18 -1.38 -20.10
CA ASN A 38 7.78 -1.26 -20.50
C ASN A 38 6.76 -1.99 -19.62
N TRP A 39 7.15 -2.53 -18.47
CA TRP A 39 6.19 -3.14 -17.55
C TRP A 39 5.49 -2.09 -16.69
N LYS A 40 4.19 -2.32 -16.47
CA LYS A 40 3.41 -1.62 -15.45
C LYS A 40 3.10 -2.56 -14.29
N ILE A 41 3.24 -2.03 -13.09
CA ILE A 41 2.88 -2.72 -11.86
C ILE A 41 1.87 -1.90 -11.09
N CYS A 42 1.05 -2.61 -10.32
CA CYS A 42 0.08 -2.01 -9.42
C CYS A 42 0.39 -2.50 -8.01
N ILE A 43 0.51 -1.58 -7.05
CA ILE A 43 0.61 -1.93 -5.63
C ILE A 43 -0.79 -1.79 -5.04
N ASN A 44 -1.29 -2.88 -4.45
CA ASN A 44 -2.59 -2.93 -3.81
C ASN A 44 -2.41 -3.07 -2.30
N LEU A 45 -3.22 -2.36 -1.55
CA LEU A 45 -3.31 -2.47 -0.10
C LEU A 45 -4.74 -2.25 0.35
N ARG A 46 -5.04 -2.69 1.56
CA ARG A 46 -6.24 -2.29 2.28
C ARG A 46 -5.81 -1.43 3.45
N SER A 47 -6.21 -0.16 3.43
CA SER A 47 -5.93 0.74 4.54
C SER A 47 -6.71 0.30 5.78
N SER A 48 -6.08 0.41 6.94
CA SER A 48 -6.82 0.46 8.20
C SER A 48 -7.67 1.74 8.21
N LYS A 49 -8.83 1.68 8.88
CA LYS A 49 -9.74 2.82 8.98
C LYS A 49 -9.03 4.05 9.57
N GLY A 50 -9.08 5.17 8.87
CA GLY A 50 -8.49 6.44 9.30
C GLY A 50 -7.01 6.61 8.95
N GLN A 51 -6.41 5.68 8.20
CA GLN A 51 -5.03 5.77 7.73
C GLN A 51 -4.93 6.06 6.22
N GLU A 52 -6.05 6.35 5.56
CA GLU A 52 -6.14 6.56 4.12
C GLU A 52 -5.26 7.74 3.68
N GLU A 53 -5.27 8.85 4.44
CA GLU A 53 -4.48 10.05 4.16
C GLU A 53 -2.96 9.79 4.15
N PHE A 54 -2.47 8.87 4.99
CA PHE A 54 -1.07 8.46 4.94
C PHE A 54 -0.75 7.85 3.57
N TYR A 55 -1.57 6.94 3.07
CA TYR A 55 -1.36 6.32 1.76
C TYR A 55 -1.61 7.30 0.61
N HIS A 56 -2.55 8.24 0.74
CA HIS A 56 -2.71 9.32 -0.23
C HIS A 56 -1.44 10.16 -0.36
N SER A 57 -0.77 10.50 0.75
CA SER A 57 0.51 11.21 0.73
C SER A 57 1.64 10.44 0.02
N LEU A 58 1.49 9.12 -0.13
CA LEU A 58 2.43 8.24 -0.83
C LEU A 58 2.07 8.02 -2.32
N GLY A 59 0.96 8.60 -2.78
CA GLY A 59 0.49 8.51 -4.17
C GLY A 59 -0.55 7.41 -4.41
N PHE A 60 -1.06 6.76 -3.37
CA PHE A 60 -2.20 5.84 -3.52
C PHE A 60 -3.49 6.60 -3.76
N GLN A 61 -4.38 5.98 -4.52
CA GLN A 61 -5.72 6.47 -4.76
C GLN A 61 -6.73 5.49 -4.18
N THR A 62 -7.81 6.02 -3.62
CA THR A 62 -8.94 5.20 -3.16
C THR A 62 -9.66 4.68 -4.39
N MET A 63 -9.85 3.37 -4.44
CA MET A 63 -10.58 2.72 -5.53
C MET A 63 -12.07 2.79 -5.24
N SER A 64 -12.85 3.37 -6.16
CA SER A 64 -14.31 3.42 -6.01
C SER A 64 -14.95 2.11 -6.48
N VAL A 65 -16.05 1.71 -5.83
CA VAL A 65 -16.80 0.49 -6.21
C VAL A 65 -17.25 0.55 -7.67
N ASN A 66 -17.59 1.74 -8.17
CA ASN A 66 -18.05 1.94 -9.55
C ASN A 66 -16.95 1.65 -10.58
N GLU A 67 -15.69 1.94 -10.27
CA GLU A 67 -14.57 1.77 -11.19
C GLU A 67 -13.98 0.36 -11.13
N THR A 68 -14.00 -0.27 -9.95
CA THR A 68 -13.16 -1.45 -9.68
C THR A 68 -13.92 -2.64 -9.13
N GLY A 69 -15.24 -2.50 -8.93
CA GLY A 69 -16.07 -3.48 -8.26
C GLY A 69 -15.88 -3.49 -6.74
N SER A 70 -16.67 -4.32 -6.06
CA SER A 70 -16.64 -4.45 -4.61
C SER A 70 -15.46 -5.30 -4.14
N GLY A 71 -14.64 -4.74 -3.26
CA GLY A 71 -13.66 -5.53 -2.51
C GLY A 71 -14.38 -6.52 -1.58
N MET A 72 -13.86 -7.76 -1.51
CA MET A 72 -14.44 -8.83 -0.70
C MET A 72 -13.38 -9.45 0.20
N GLU A 73 -13.78 -9.87 1.41
CA GLU A 73 -12.93 -10.66 2.31
C GLU A 73 -13.74 -11.77 2.97
N LYS A 74 -13.06 -12.84 3.38
CA LYS A 74 -13.63 -13.90 4.21
C LYS A 74 -12.61 -14.30 5.26
N MET A 75 -12.95 -14.16 6.53
CA MET A 75 -12.17 -14.74 7.62
C MET A 75 -12.63 -16.18 7.86
N LEU A 76 -11.68 -17.09 8.02
CA LEU A 76 -11.89 -18.48 8.41
C LEU A 76 -11.20 -18.69 9.76
N GLY A 77 -11.88 -19.38 10.68
CA GLY A 77 -11.37 -19.76 12.00
C GLY A 77 -11.46 -21.27 12.19
#